data_AF-C5TBC2-F1
#
_entry.id   AF-C5TBC2-F1
#
_cell.length_a   1.000
_cell.length_b   1.000
_cell.length_c   1.000
_cell.angle_alpha   90.00
_cell.angle_beta   90.00
_cell.angle_gamma   90.00
#
_symmetry.space_group_name_H-M   'P 1'
#
loop_
_entity.id
_entity.type
_entity.pdbx_description
1 polymer ?
#
loop_
_entity_poly.entity_id
_entity_poly.type
_entity_poly.pdbx_seq_one_letter_code
_entity_poly.pdbx_strand_id
1 'polypeptide(L)' 'MYAFTFEAPSTTAAAAQLIAQGGKLLAGGQSLLPSMRLRLANPEKIVDLNGIAE' A
#
# COMPACT_ATOMS: atom_id res chain seq x y z
N MET A 1 -12.11 -10.42 -2.77
CA MET A 1 -10.86 -9.62 -2.82
C MET A 1 -9.73 -10.62 -2.67
N TYR A 2 -8.67 -10.56 -3.47
CA TYR A 2 -7.53 -11.47 -3.33
C TYR A 2 -6.85 -11.23 -1.98
N ALA A 3 -6.16 -12.26 -1.48
CA ALA A 3 -5.32 -12.09 -0.30
C ALA A 3 -4.16 -11.15 -0.64
N PHE A 4 -3.90 -10.19 0.25
CA PHE A 4 -2.76 -9.29 0.17
C PHE A 4 -2.17 -9.13 1.57
N THR A 5 -0.88 -8.85 1.63
CA THR A 5 -0.20 -8.44 2.86
C THR A 5 -0.41 -6.95 3.07
N PHE A 6 -0.74 -6.54 4.28
CA PHE A 6 -0.91 -5.15 4.65
C PHE A 6 0.17 -4.74 5.64
N GLU A 7 0.97 -3.75 5.27
CA GLU A 7 2.07 -3.22 6.06
C GLU A 7 1.77 -1.76 6.41
N ALA A 8 1.85 -1.40 7.68
CA ALA A 8 1.66 -0.03 8.16
C ALA A 8 2.92 0.47 8.89
N PRO A 9 3.99 0.82 8.14
CA PRO A 9 5.22 1.34 8.71
C PRO A 9 5.01 2.67 9.43
N SER A 10 5.83 2.93 10.46
CA SER A 10 5.81 4.17 11.24
C SER A 10 6.82 5.23 10.76
N THR A 11 7.66 4.91 9.77
CA THR A 11 8.67 5.82 9.23
C THR A 11 8.68 5.81 7.70
N THR A 12 9.06 6.93 7.12
CA THR A 12 9.23 7.08 5.66
C THR A 12 10.29 6.12 5.10
N ALA A 13 11.38 5.89 5.85
CA ALA A 13 12.44 4.97 5.46
C ALA A 13 11.95 3.52 5.36
N ALA A 14 11.19 3.03 6.35
CA ALA A 14 10.63 1.69 6.32
C ALA A 14 9.60 1.51 5.20
N ALA A 15 8.76 2.53 4.98
CA ALA A 15 7.81 2.53 3.86
C ALA A 15 8.52 2.47 2.50
N ALA A 16 9.57 3.26 2.30
CA ALA A 16 10.35 3.25 1.08
C ALA A 16 10.98 1.88 0.80
N GLN A 17 11.49 1.19 1.83
CA GLN A 17 12.03 -0.17 1.67
C GLN A 17 10.95 -1.17 1.24
N LEU A 18 9.77 -1.14 1.84
CA LEU A 18 8.67 -2.04 1.49
C LEU A 18 8.13 -1.78 0.07
N ILE A 19 8.09 -0.52 -0.34
CA ILE A 19 7.71 -0.12 -1.71
C ILE A 19 8.77 -0.59 -2.71
N ALA A 20 10.05 -0.45 -2.40
CA ALA A 20 11.15 -0.94 -3.24
C ALA A 20 11.11 -2.48 -3.43
N GLN A 21 10.56 -3.21 -2.46
CA GLN A 21 10.31 -4.65 -2.54
C GLN A 21 9.03 -5.02 -3.31
N GLY A 22 8.41 -4.07 -4.02
CA GLY A 22 7.21 -4.30 -4.84
C GLY A 22 5.88 -4.01 -4.14
N GLY A 23 5.89 -3.50 -2.91
CA GLY A 23 4.68 -3.05 -2.22
C GLY A 23 4.00 -1.88 -2.93
N LYS A 24 2.67 -1.92 -3.05
CA LYS A 24 1.89 -0.78 -3.55
C LYS A 24 1.54 0.16 -2.42
N LEU A 25 1.89 1.44 -2.60
CA LEU A 25 1.57 2.49 -1.65
C LEU A 25 0.06 2.72 -1.54
N LEU A 26 -0.39 2.94 -0.31
CA LEU A 26 -1.75 3.37 0.04
C LEU A 26 -1.65 4.59 0.95
N ALA A 27 -2.23 5.71 0.51
CA ALA A 27 -2.44 6.88 1.35
C ALA A 27 -3.95 7.10 1.49
N GLY A 28 -4.52 8.17 0.93
CA GLY A 28 -5.97 8.42 0.93
C GLY A 28 -6.84 7.47 0.07
N GLY A 29 -6.25 6.43 -0.53
CA GLY A 29 -6.98 5.34 -1.20
C GLY A 29 -7.70 5.68 -2.52
N GLN A 30 -7.68 6.93 -2.99
CA GLN A 30 -8.50 7.42 -4.10
C GLN A 30 -8.16 6.83 -5.48
N SER A 31 -7.02 6.16 -5.63
CA SER A 31 -6.60 5.51 -6.89
C SER A 31 -6.57 3.99 -6.76
N LEU A 32 -5.85 3.48 -5.75
CA LEU A 32 -5.64 2.04 -5.59
C LEU A 32 -6.94 1.30 -5.24
N LEU A 33 -7.76 1.83 -4.33
CA LEU A 33 -8.98 1.13 -3.89
C LEU A 33 -10.02 1.01 -5.02
N PRO A 34 -10.34 2.08 -5.79
CA PRO A 34 -11.18 1.93 -6.98
C PRO A 34 -10.63 0.91 -7.98
N SER A 35 -9.32 0.94 -8.24
CA SER A 35 -8.66 0.00 -9.17
C SER A 35 -8.78 -1.45 -8.71
N MET A 36 -8.62 -1.73 -7.42
CA MET A 36 -8.80 -3.06 -6.84
C MET A 36 -10.28 -3.51 -6.87
N ARG A 37 -11.22 -2.60 -6.60
CA ARG A 37 -12.67 -2.89 -6.66
C ARG A 37 -13.11 -3.27 -8.07
N LEU A 38 -12.56 -2.62 -9.08
CA LEU A 38 -12.79 -2.92 -10.50
C LEU A 38 -11.95 -4.10 -11.00
N ARG A 39 -11.13 -4.72 -10.14
CA ARG A 39 -10.20 -5.82 -10.49
C ARG A 39 -9.17 -5.44 -11.57
N LEU A 40 -8.86 -4.16 -11.69
CA LEU A 40 -7.81 -3.64 -12.59
C LEU A 40 -6.42 -3.71 -11.94
N ALA A 41 -6.36 -3.80 -10.61
CA ALA A 41 -5.13 -3.96 -9.84
C ALA A 41 -5.28 -5.12 -8.85
N ASN A 42 -4.23 -5.94 -8.74
CA ASN A 42 -4.16 -7.05 -7.79
C ASN A 42 -2.80 -7.07 -7.07
N PRO A 43 -2.54 -6.11 -6.17
CA PRO A 43 -1.27 -6.05 -5.43
C PRO A 43 -1.19 -7.19 -4.40
N GLU A 44 -0.03 -7.83 -4.33
CA GLU A 44 0.24 -8.84 -3.29
C GLU A 44 0.58 -8.20 -1.94
N LYS A 45 1.09 -6.96 -1.95
CA LYS A 45 1.46 -6.20 -0.76
C LYS A 45 1.00 -4.75 -0.87
N ILE A 46 0.38 -4.24 0.18
CA ILE A 46 -0.05 -2.86 0.34
C ILE A 46 0.71 -2.23 1.49
N VAL A 47 1.27 -1.04 1.26
CA VAL A 47 2.04 -0.27 2.25
C VAL A 47 1.24 0.99 2.58
N ASP A 48 0.65 1.04 3.77
CA ASP A 48 -0.11 2.18 4.26
C ASP A 48 0.79 3.28 4.80
N LEU A 49 0.60 4.49 4.30
CA LEU A 49 1.38 5.67 4.68
C LEU A 49 0.67 6.54 5.73
N ASN A 50 -0.61 6.28 6.03
CA ASN A 50 -1.38 7.13 6.97
C ASN A 50 -0.86 7.06 8.43
N GLY A 51 -0.08 6.03 8.77
CA GLY A 51 0.52 5.86 10.10
C GLY A 51 1.88 6.55 10.29
N ILE A 52 2.42 7.21 9.26
CA ILE A 52 3.72 7.88 9.33
C ILE A 52 3.49 9.32 9.82
N ALA A 53 3.98 9.63 11.01
CA ALA A 53 4.05 11.00 11.50
C ALA A 53 5.27 11.69 10.90
N GLU A 54 5.09 12.90 10.36
CA GLU A 54 6.14 13.78 9.85
C GLU A 54 6.29 15.00 10.75
#